data_AF-A0A0G0I4K4-F1
#
_entry.id   AF-A0A0G0I4K4-F1
#
_cell.length_a   1.000
_cell.length_b   1.000
_cell.length_c   1.000
_cell.angle_alpha   90.00
_cell.angle_beta   90.00
_cell.angle_gamma   90.00
#
_symmetry.space_group_name_H-M   'P 1'
#
loop_
_entity.id
_entity.type
_entity.pdbx_description
1 polymer ?
#
loop_
_entity_poly.entity_id
_entity_poly.type
_entity_poly.pdbx_seq_one_letter_code
_entity_poly.pdbx_strand_id
1 'polypeptide(L)'
;MDYKINLFEGNKKPVVAVVGCLHGDELVGKKIISRLRKMKLRKGTLITIVANEKAIKYGKRFIDQDLNRSFPGKKMGNYEEMLAYELLKIAKKADFVLDIHSTTTDVKDLAIITRKGKAVLNLAHTIDPKRIVLMKKSIAKGSFTNHCKVAVSLEYGKDNDKSTFNNTFDSIVSLLEKEKMINVEDKKEKQNKVDFYKITGVVRKSEKDVLKNNIKNFKLIKKGEIFATRNNEEIASKEDFYPVLFGNKSYDDIFGFKAASK
;
A
#
# COMPACT_ATOMS: atom_id res chain seq x y z
N MET A 1 -13.42 10.49 -17.90
CA MET A 1 -12.88 9.62 -16.83
C MET A 1 -11.39 9.58 -17.02
N ASP A 2 -10.60 10.06 -16.04
CA ASP A 2 -9.14 10.25 -16.19
C ASP A 2 -8.34 9.06 -15.65
N TYR A 3 -8.79 7.84 -15.93
CA TYR A 3 -8.08 6.62 -15.55
C TYR A 3 -8.24 5.55 -16.63
N LYS A 4 -7.20 4.72 -16.81
CA LYS A 4 -7.17 3.65 -17.80
C LYS A 4 -7.42 2.29 -17.17
N ILE A 5 -8.61 1.74 -17.41
CA ILE A 5 -8.91 0.33 -17.14
C ILE A 5 -8.44 -0.50 -18.32
N ASN A 6 -7.67 -1.55 -18.05
CA ASN A 6 -7.43 -2.61 -19.03
C ASN A 6 -7.89 -3.93 -18.41
N LEU A 7 -8.78 -4.61 -19.13
CA LEU A 7 -9.31 -5.92 -18.78
C LEU A 7 -8.58 -6.98 -19.60
N PHE A 8 -8.00 -7.95 -18.92
CA PHE A 8 -7.43 -9.15 -19.54
C PHE A 8 -8.38 -10.30 -19.23
N GLU A 9 -9.06 -10.79 -20.26
CA GLU A 9 -10.14 -11.76 -20.11
C GLU A 9 -9.64 -13.21 -20.22
N GLY A 10 -9.89 -13.99 -19.18
CA GLY A 10 -10.80 -15.12 -19.28
C GLY A 10 -12.10 -14.75 -18.55
N ASN A 11 -13.27 -14.99 -19.15
CA ASN A 11 -14.60 -14.61 -18.60
C ASN A 11 -15.03 -15.41 -17.34
N LYS A 12 -14.10 -15.74 -16.46
CA LYS A 12 -14.28 -16.66 -15.33
C LYS A 12 -13.55 -16.15 -14.09
N LYS A 13 -13.92 -16.66 -12.94
CA LYS A 13 -13.25 -16.41 -11.66
C LYS A 13 -11.86 -17.08 -11.60
N PRO A 14 -10.94 -16.56 -10.77
CA PRO A 14 -11.08 -15.36 -9.94
C PRO A 14 -10.87 -14.05 -10.72
N VAL A 15 -11.41 -12.96 -10.20
CA VAL A 15 -11.19 -11.59 -10.68
C VAL A 15 -10.19 -10.89 -9.75
N VAL A 16 -9.00 -10.57 -10.25
CA VAL A 16 -7.97 -9.83 -9.52
C VAL A 16 -7.90 -8.42 -10.07
N ALA A 17 -7.98 -7.41 -9.19
CA ALA A 17 -7.73 -6.02 -9.54
C ALA A 17 -6.40 -5.55 -8.97
N VAL A 18 -5.53 -5.02 -9.84
CA VAL A 18 -4.28 -4.37 -9.46
C VAL A 18 -4.40 -2.89 -9.77
N VAL A 19 -4.36 -2.09 -8.73
CA VAL A 19 -4.47 -0.63 -8.78
C VAL A 19 -3.11 -0.03 -8.41
N GLY A 20 -2.65 0.91 -9.22
CA GLY A 20 -1.43 1.66 -8.95
C GLY A 20 -1.65 3.14 -9.19
N CYS A 21 -0.75 3.95 -8.62
CA CYS A 21 -0.78 5.40 -8.75
C CYS A 21 -2.09 6.02 -8.24
N LEU A 22 -2.57 5.58 -7.06
CA LEU A 22 -3.56 6.38 -6.33
C LEU A 22 -2.98 7.77 -6.01
N HIS A 23 -1.67 7.81 -5.74
CA HIS A 23 -0.88 9.03 -5.71
C HIS A 23 -0.09 9.17 -7.01
N GLY A 24 -0.12 10.35 -7.62
CA GLY A 24 0.45 10.58 -8.95
C GLY A 24 1.98 10.63 -9.01
N ASP A 25 2.63 10.77 -7.86
CA ASP A 25 4.09 10.80 -7.69
C ASP A 25 4.71 9.42 -7.38
N GLU A 26 3.88 8.37 -7.27
CA GLU A 26 4.31 6.98 -7.04
C GLU A 26 4.20 6.17 -8.35
N LEU A 27 5.16 6.35 -9.26
CA LEU A 27 5.15 5.83 -10.63
C LEU A 27 5.51 4.35 -10.78
N VAL A 28 6.00 3.68 -9.73
CA VAL A 28 6.34 2.25 -9.75
C VAL A 28 5.12 1.40 -10.09
N GLY A 29 3.93 1.77 -9.60
CA GLY A 29 2.67 1.10 -9.91
C GLY A 29 2.36 1.12 -11.41
N LYS A 30 2.60 2.24 -12.10
CA LYS A 30 2.43 2.37 -13.55
C LYS A 30 3.38 1.45 -14.32
N LYS A 31 4.65 1.36 -13.89
CA LYS A 31 5.66 0.47 -14.50
C LYS A 31 5.26 -1.01 -14.33
N ILE A 32 4.85 -1.40 -13.12
CA ILE A 32 4.40 -2.76 -12.80
C ILE A 32 3.17 -3.13 -13.63
N ILE A 33 2.17 -2.26 -13.69
CA ILE A 33 0.97 -2.45 -14.51
C ILE A 33 1.35 -2.64 -15.97
N SER A 34 2.25 -1.83 -16.52
CA SER A 34 2.73 -2.03 -17.91
C SER A 34 3.34 -3.42 -18.14
N ARG A 35 4.04 -3.98 -17.15
CA ARG A 35 4.59 -5.34 -17.23
C ARG A 35 3.50 -6.41 -17.13
N LEU A 36 2.56 -6.27 -16.19
CA LEU A 36 1.42 -7.18 -16.00
C LEU A 36 0.54 -7.27 -17.26
N ARG A 37 0.34 -6.15 -17.96
CA ARG A 37 -0.43 -6.09 -19.21
C ARG A 37 0.14 -6.93 -20.36
N LYS A 38 1.40 -7.37 -20.26
CA LYS A 38 2.05 -8.23 -21.25
C LYS A 38 1.94 -9.71 -20.91
N MET A 39 1.32 -10.06 -19.77
CA MET A 39 1.20 -11.45 -19.33
C MET A 39 0.02 -12.13 -20.02
N LYS A 40 0.20 -13.42 -20.34
CA LYS A 40 -0.87 -14.28 -20.87
C LYS A 40 -1.57 -14.99 -19.72
N LEU A 41 -2.86 -14.76 -19.57
CA LEU A 41 -3.68 -15.49 -18.59
C LEU A 41 -4.09 -16.86 -19.14
N ARG A 42 -4.12 -17.86 -18.26
CA ARG A 42 -4.72 -19.19 -18.49
C ARG A 42 -6.19 -19.24 -18.10
N LYS A 43 -6.57 -18.49 -17.07
CA LYS A 43 -7.95 -18.35 -16.58
C LYS A 43 -8.07 -17.08 -15.73
N GLY A 44 -9.28 -16.78 -15.29
CA GLY A 44 -9.52 -15.62 -14.44
C GLY A 44 -9.57 -14.32 -15.24
N THR A 45 -9.90 -13.23 -14.56
CA THR A 45 -9.83 -11.87 -15.12
C THR A 45 -8.81 -11.06 -14.35
N LEU A 46 -7.87 -10.41 -15.04
CA LEU A 46 -6.97 -9.42 -14.44
C LEU A 46 -7.40 -8.02 -14.86
N ILE A 47 -7.80 -7.20 -13.88
CA ILE A 47 -8.12 -5.79 -14.05
C ILE A 47 -6.90 -4.99 -13.64
N THR A 48 -6.33 -4.18 -14.54
CA THR A 48 -5.22 -3.27 -14.19
C THR A 48 -5.63 -1.82 -14.33
N ILE A 49 -5.36 -1.01 -13.31
CA ILE A 49 -5.80 0.40 -13.25
C ILE A 49 -4.64 1.31 -12.86
N VAL A 50 -4.33 2.26 -13.74
CA VAL A 50 -3.52 3.45 -13.38
C VAL A 50 -4.52 4.53 -12.98
N ALA A 51 -4.58 4.86 -11.70
CA ALA A 51 -5.71 5.57 -11.12
C ALA A 51 -5.68 7.09 -11.33
N ASN A 52 -4.72 7.80 -10.75
CA ASN A 52 -4.71 9.26 -10.74
C ASN A 52 -3.90 9.84 -11.91
N GLU A 53 -4.34 9.62 -13.17
CA GLU A 53 -3.55 10.05 -14.34
C GLU A 53 -3.36 11.56 -14.44
N LYS A 54 -4.31 12.35 -13.92
CA LYS A 54 -4.18 13.81 -13.87
C LYS A 54 -3.04 14.21 -12.92
N ALA A 55 -2.99 13.68 -11.70
CA ALA A 55 -1.88 13.97 -10.78
C ALA A 55 -0.53 13.48 -11.33
N ILE A 56 -0.49 12.32 -12.01
CA ILE A 56 0.70 11.86 -12.73
C ILE A 56 1.16 12.89 -13.77
N LYS A 57 0.23 13.41 -14.60
CA LYS A 57 0.54 14.40 -15.65
C LYS A 57 1.15 15.68 -15.05
N TYR A 58 0.69 16.09 -13.87
CA TYR A 58 1.21 17.28 -13.18
C TYR A 58 2.40 17.00 -12.26
N GLY A 59 2.86 15.75 -12.15
CA GLY A 59 3.94 15.37 -11.23
C GLY A 59 3.61 15.64 -9.76
N LYS A 60 2.32 15.54 -9.39
CA LYS A 60 1.83 15.79 -8.03
C LYS A 60 1.33 14.50 -7.39
N ARG A 61 1.29 14.48 -6.06
CA ARG A 61 0.62 13.43 -5.28
C ARG A 61 -0.87 13.34 -5.61
N PHE A 62 -1.55 14.48 -5.68
CA PHE A 62 -2.98 14.62 -6.00
C PHE A 62 -3.28 15.99 -6.61
N ILE A 63 -4.51 16.23 -7.05
CA ILE A 63 -4.99 17.48 -7.63
C ILE A 63 -5.75 18.32 -6.61
N ASP A 64 -6.90 17.85 -6.13
CA ASP A 64 -7.76 18.59 -5.20
C ASP A 64 -7.55 18.12 -3.76
N GLN A 65 -7.48 16.80 -3.54
CA GLN A 65 -7.23 16.20 -2.22
C GLN A 65 -6.63 14.78 -2.33
N ASP A 66 -6.08 14.23 -1.25
CA ASP A 66 -5.51 12.88 -1.27
C ASP A 66 -6.59 11.83 -1.64
N LEU A 67 -6.38 11.14 -2.77
CA LEU A 67 -7.32 10.13 -3.29
C LEU A 67 -7.52 8.99 -2.27
N ASN A 68 -6.46 8.56 -1.59
CA ASN A 68 -6.51 7.52 -0.57
C ASN A 68 -7.04 8.03 0.78
N ARG A 69 -7.63 9.23 0.81
CA ARG A 69 -8.50 9.76 1.89
C ARG A 69 -9.91 10.08 1.39
N SER A 70 -10.18 9.91 0.10
CA SER A 70 -11.42 10.32 -0.56
C SER A 70 -12.48 9.22 -0.64
N PHE A 71 -12.18 7.97 -0.26
CA PHE A 71 -13.14 6.86 -0.38
C PHE A 71 -14.24 6.94 0.69
N PRO A 72 -15.52 6.70 0.33
CA PRO A 72 -16.00 6.04 -0.89
C PRO A 72 -16.24 6.95 -2.11
N GLY A 73 -15.89 8.24 -2.02
CA GLY A 73 -16.07 9.20 -3.10
C GLY A 73 -17.50 9.70 -3.26
N LYS A 74 -17.72 10.56 -4.26
CA LYS A 74 -19.03 11.12 -4.62
C LYS A 74 -19.17 11.20 -6.15
N LYS A 75 -20.36 10.88 -6.68
CA LYS A 75 -20.65 10.98 -8.13
C LYS A 75 -20.48 12.41 -8.66
N MET A 76 -20.83 13.39 -7.84
CA MET A 76 -20.67 14.82 -8.11
C MET A 76 -19.87 15.41 -6.96
N GLY A 77 -18.55 15.38 -7.09
CA GLY A 77 -17.60 15.89 -6.10
C GLY A 77 -16.41 16.54 -6.80
N ASN A 78 -15.34 16.76 -6.05
CA ASN A 78 -14.06 17.15 -6.64
C ASN A 78 -13.42 16.00 -7.44
N TYR A 79 -12.28 16.25 -8.07
CA TYR A 79 -11.65 15.30 -8.97
C TYR A 79 -11.37 13.94 -8.29
N GLU A 80 -10.73 13.93 -7.12
CA GLU A 80 -10.45 12.69 -6.39
C GLU A 80 -11.70 12.03 -5.80
N GLU A 81 -12.72 12.78 -5.37
CA GLU A 81 -13.99 12.19 -4.91
C GLU A 81 -14.71 11.44 -6.05
N MET A 82 -14.74 12.01 -7.25
CA MET A 82 -15.33 11.36 -8.42
C MET A 82 -14.53 10.13 -8.84
N LEU A 83 -13.20 10.23 -8.80
CA LEU A 83 -12.31 9.10 -9.10
C LEU A 83 -12.49 7.96 -8.09
N ALA A 84 -12.54 8.26 -6.79
CA ALA A 84 -12.79 7.27 -5.74
C ALA A 84 -14.14 6.56 -5.92
N TYR A 85 -15.18 7.31 -6.29
CA TYR A 85 -16.52 6.76 -6.55
C TYR A 85 -16.51 5.72 -7.69
N GLU A 86 -15.82 6.01 -8.79
CA GLU A 86 -15.72 5.08 -9.93
C GLU A 86 -14.80 3.88 -9.66
N LEU A 87 -13.63 4.11 -9.05
CA LEU A 87 -12.70 3.04 -8.67
C LEU A 87 -13.36 2.00 -7.76
N LEU A 88 -14.18 2.45 -6.81
CA LEU A 88 -14.86 1.56 -5.89
C LEU A 88 -15.89 0.65 -6.58
N LYS A 89 -16.56 1.12 -7.66
CA LYS A 89 -17.46 0.26 -8.45
C LYS A 89 -16.72 -0.89 -9.11
N ILE A 90 -15.50 -0.63 -9.57
CA ILE A 90 -14.65 -1.64 -10.22
C ILE A 90 -14.13 -2.61 -9.16
N ALA A 91 -13.60 -2.09 -8.05
CA ALA A 91 -13.08 -2.88 -6.95
C ALA A 91 -14.13 -3.84 -6.35
N LYS A 92 -15.41 -3.43 -6.30
CA LYS A 92 -16.53 -4.28 -5.85
C LYS A 92 -16.77 -5.52 -6.71
N LYS A 93 -16.30 -5.54 -7.97
CA LYS A 93 -16.41 -6.69 -8.88
C LYS A 93 -15.24 -7.66 -8.74
N ALA A 94 -14.16 -7.28 -8.05
CA ALA A 94 -12.98 -8.11 -7.87
C ALA A 94 -13.13 -9.05 -6.66
N ASP A 95 -12.64 -10.29 -6.81
CA ASP A 95 -12.48 -11.21 -5.69
C ASP A 95 -11.27 -10.80 -4.82
N PHE A 96 -10.22 -10.24 -5.43
CA PHE A 96 -9.01 -9.74 -4.76
C PHE A 96 -8.59 -8.37 -5.30
N VAL A 97 -8.16 -7.46 -4.41
CA VAL A 97 -7.64 -6.13 -4.78
C VAL A 97 -6.23 -5.95 -4.22
N LEU A 98 -5.29 -5.58 -5.08
CA LEU A 98 -3.94 -5.17 -4.72
C LEU A 98 -3.74 -3.68 -5.06
N ASP A 99 -3.31 -2.92 -4.08
CA ASP A 99 -3.08 -1.46 -4.19
C ASP A 99 -1.60 -1.14 -4.01
N ILE A 100 -0.93 -0.69 -5.08
CA ILE A 100 0.51 -0.49 -5.11
C ILE A 100 0.84 0.94 -4.65
N HIS A 101 1.68 1.02 -3.62
CA HIS A 101 2.24 2.24 -3.08
C HIS A 101 3.78 2.19 -3.05
N SER A 102 4.38 3.37 -2.94
CA SER A 102 5.79 3.53 -2.63
C SER A 102 5.99 4.56 -1.51
N THR A 103 7.12 4.47 -0.81
CA THR A 103 7.42 5.28 0.36
C THR A 103 8.80 5.90 0.26
N THR A 104 8.98 7.05 0.92
CA THR A 104 10.28 7.72 1.05
C THR A 104 11.14 7.18 2.21
N THR A 105 10.59 6.27 3.02
CA THR A 105 11.22 5.70 4.21
C THR A 105 12.21 4.57 3.88
N ASP A 106 12.78 3.94 4.91
CA ASP A 106 13.58 2.72 4.81
C ASP A 106 12.75 1.43 4.81
N VAL A 107 11.42 1.53 4.86
CA VAL A 107 10.52 0.37 4.75
C VAL A 107 10.73 -0.31 3.41
N LYS A 108 10.80 -1.63 3.45
CA LYS A 108 10.77 -2.51 2.29
C LYS A 108 9.86 -3.69 2.60
N ASP A 109 9.16 -4.16 1.57
CA ASP A 109 8.44 -5.43 1.61
C ASP A 109 7.40 -5.49 2.74
N LEU A 110 6.43 -4.57 2.68
CA LEU A 110 5.35 -4.43 3.65
C LEU A 110 3.98 -4.58 2.97
N ALA A 111 3.18 -5.49 3.50
CA ALA A 111 1.74 -5.57 3.21
C ALA A 111 0.92 -4.87 4.30
N ILE A 112 0.01 -3.98 3.89
CA ILE A 112 -0.91 -3.29 4.81
C ILE A 112 -2.32 -3.82 4.59
N ILE A 113 -2.93 -4.30 5.69
CA ILE A 113 -4.31 -4.76 5.73
C ILE A 113 -5.14 -3.87 6.65
N THR A 114 -6.42 -3.69 6.32
CA THR A 114 -7.36 -2.87 7.12
C THR A 114 -8.33 -3.71 7.94
N ARG A 115 -8.34 -5.04 7.72
CA ARG A 115 -9.26 -6.02 8.33
C ARG A 115 -8.55 -7.35 8.54
N LYS A 116 -8.95 -8.10 9.58
CA LYS A 116 -8.40 -9.44 9.93
C LYS A 116 -9.27 -10.62 9.46
N GLY A 117 -10.06 -10.43 8.41
CA GLY A 117 -10.86 -11.53 7.87
C GLY A 117 -9.97 -12.62 7.27
N LYS A 118 -10.39 -13.89 7.36
CA LYS A 118 -9.64 -15.04 6.84
C LYS A 118 -9.22 -14.85 5.38
N ALA A 119 -10.11 -14.36 4.52
CA ALA A 119 -9.79 -14.10 3.11
C ALA A 119 -8.70 -13.03 2.92
N VAL A 120 -8.69 -11.97 3.73
CA VAL A 120 -7.66 -10.91 3.66
C VAL A 120 -6.32 -11.42 4.15
N LEU A 121 -6.30 -12.18 5.24
CA LEU A 121 -5.07 -12.79 5.74
C LEU A 121 -4.51 -13.82 4.75
N ASN A 122 -5.37 -14.66 4.16
CA ASN A 122 -4.96 -15.60 3.11
C ASN A 122 -4.35 -14.85 1.93
N LEU A 123 -5.00 -13.80 1.43
CA LEU A 123 -4.44 -12.96 0.37
C LEU A 123 -3.07 -12.38 0.77
N ALA A 124 -2.96 -11.81 1.98
CA ALA A 124 -1.73 -11.23 2.48
C ALA A 124 -0.60 -12.26 2.66
N HIS A 125 -0.91 -13.52 2.97
CA HIS A 125 0.08 -14.60 3.02
C HIS A 125 0.46 -15.13 1.63
N THR A 126 -0.48 -15.18 0.70
CA THR A 126 -0.23 -15.63 -0.68
C THR A 126 0.77 -14.75 -1.42
N ILE A 127 0.74 -13.44 -1.16
CA ILE A 127 1.71 -12.50 -1.74
C ILE A 127 3.10 -12.54 -1.06
N ASP A 128 3.26 -13.38 -0.02
CA ASP A 128 4.50 -13.66 0.73
C ASP A 128 5.36 -12.43 1.12
N PRO A 129 4.81 -11.45 1.85
CA PRO A 129 5.54 -10.27 2.26
C PRO A 129 6.41 -10.60 3.48
N LYS A 130 7.51 -9.86 3.68
CA LYS A 130 8.28 -9.97 4.94
C LYS A 130 7.50 -9.50 6.16
N ARG A 131 6.61 -8.51 5.98
CA ARG A 131 5.87 -7.90 7.08
C ARG A 131 4.41 -7.67 6.72
N ILE A 132 3.54 -7.86 7.71
CA ILE A 132 2.13 -7.48 7.62
C ILE A 132 1.82 -6.47 8.73
N VAL A 133 1.20 -5.35 8.35
CA VAL A 133 0.67 -4.37 9.28
C VAL A 133 -0.85 -4.36 9.21
N LEU A 134 -1.51 -4.56 10.35
CA LEU A 134 -2.93 -4.23 10.50
C LEU A 134 -3.08 -2.73 10.84
N MET A 135 -3.61 -1.98 9.88
CA MET A 135 -4.00 -0.59 10.06
C MET A 135 -5.29 -0.47 10.88
N LYS A 136 -5.35 0.53 11.78
CA LYS A 136 -6.56 0.81 12.57
C LYS A 136 -7.65 1.40 11.66
N LYS A 137 -8.89 0.91 11.76
CA LYS A 137 -10.03 1.41 10.97
C LYS A 137 -10.24 2.92 11.05
N SER A 138 -10.00 3.53 12.21
CA SER A 138 -10.14 4.98 12.39
C SER A 138 -9.12 5.77 11.58
N ILE A 139 -7.95 5.19 11.29
CA ILE A 139 -6.90 5.79 10.46
C ILE A 139 -7.17 5.50 8.97
N ALA A 140 -7.58 4.27 8.66
CA ALA A 140 -7.86 3.82 7.29
C ALA A 140 -9.26 4.19 6.76
N LYS A 141 -10.06 4.99 7.49
CA LYS A 141 -11.50 5.19 7.19
C LYS A 141 -11.74 5.63 5.74
N GLY A 142 -10.91 6.56 5.23
CA GLY A 142 -10.99 7.09 3.87
C GLY A 142 -10.12 6.36 2.84
N SER A 143 -9.45 5.26 3.20
CA SER A 143 -8.52 4.57 2.29
C SER A 143 -9.22 3.59 1.38
N PHE A 144 -8.68 3.40 0.17
CA PHE A 144 -9.24 2.51 -0.85
C PHE A 144 -9.47 1.09 -0.32
N THR A 145 -8.42 0.50 0.25
CA THR A 145 -8.44 -0.88 0.76
C THR A 145 -9.42 -1.11 1.90
N ASN A 146 -9.80 -0.08 2.67
CA ASN A 146 -10.80 -0.20 3.74
C ASN A 146 -12.24 -0.39 3.23
N HIS A 147 -12.50 0.08 2.01
CA HIS A 147 -13.80 -0.04 1.31
C HIS A 147 -13.88 -1.26 0.39
N CYS A 148 -12.78 -2.03 0.26
CA CYS A 148 -12.74 -3.27 -0.51
C CYS A 148 -13.01 -4.49 0.39
N LYS A 149 -13.60 -5.56 -0.19
CA LYS A 149 -13.95 -6.78 0.57
C LYS A 149 -12.71 -7.60 0.96
N VAL A 150 -11.83 -7.85 -0.01
CA VAL A 150 -10.57 -8.56 0.17
C VAL A 150 -9.48 -7.76 -0.53
N ALA A 151 -8.69 -7.02 0.24
CA ALA A 151 -7.68 -6.13 -0.30
C ALA A 151 -6.43 -6.05 0.57
N VAL A 152 -5.29 -5.84 -0.10
CA VAL A 152 -4.00 -5.58 0.51
C VAL A 152 -3.36 -4.40 -0.21
N SER A 153 -2.75 -3.49 0.56
CA SER A 153 -1.86 -2.46 0.01
C SER A 153 -0.42 -2.94 0.09
N LEU A 154 0.33 -2.76 -0.99
CA LEU A 154 1.74 -3.14 -1.14
C LEU A 154 2.59 -1.88 -0.99
N GLU A 155 3.37 -1.80 0.08
CA GLU A 155 4.26 -0.67 0.41
C GLU A 155 5.73 -1.17 0.45
N TYR A 156 6.33 -1.38 -0.72
CA TYR A 156 7.52 -2.23 -0.85
C TYR A 156 8.85 -1.47 -0.87
N GLY A 157 8.82 -0.14 -0.90
CA GLY A 157 10.02 0.69 -0.86
C GLY A 157 9.91 1.95 -1.69
N LYS A 158 11.06 2.48 -2.11
CA LYS A 158 11.17 3.74 -2.86
C LYS A 158 10.77 3.56 -4.32
N ASP A 159 10.11 4.57 -4.88
CA ASP A 159 9.53 4.54 -6.24
C ASP A 159 10.52 4.16 -7.36
N ASN A 160 11.75 4.67 -7.26
CA ASN A 160 12.78 4.50 -8.29
C ASN A 160 13.79 3.38 -7.98
N ASP A 161 13.53 2.55 -6.96
CA ASP A 161 14.39 1.42 -6.62
C ASP A 161 13.97 0.17 -7.41
N LYS A 162 14.93 -0.47 -8.10
CA LYS A 162 14.72 -1.70 -8.88
C LYS A 162 14.22 -2.85 -8.00
N SER A 163 14.65 -2.91 -6.74
CA SER A 163 14.19 -3.93 -5.79
C SER A 163 12.72 -3.74 -5.42
N THR A 164 12.23 -2.50 -5.31
CA THR A 164 10.79 -2.21 -5.12
C THR A 164 9.99 -2.78 -6.28
N PHE A 165 10.38 -2.50 -7.52
CA PHE A 165 9.70 -3.04 -8.70
C PHE A 165 9.65 -4.57 -8.67
N ASN A 166 10.82 -5.22 -8.52
CA ASN A 166 10.93 -6.67 -8.59
C ASN A 166 10.10 -7.35 -7.50
N ASN A 167 10.29 -6.97 -6.24
CA ASN A 167 9.61 -7.60 -5.11
C ASN A 167 8.08 -7.41 -5.20
N THR A 168 7.63 -6.22 -5.61
CA THR A 168 6.19 -5.94 -5.76
C THR A 168 5.59 -6.74 -6.91
N PHE A 169 6.29 -6.82 -8.04
CA PHE A 169 5.87 -7.61 -9.20
C PHE A 169 5.81 -9.11 -8.85
N ASP A 170 6.84 -9.64 -8.21
CA ASP A 170 6.91 -11.05 -7.78
C ASP A 170 5.75 -11.38 -6.82
N SER A 171 5.43 -10.50 -5.88
CA SER A 171 4.30 -10.68 -4.95
C SER A 171 2.95 -10.76 -5.67
N ILE A 172 2.75 -9.95 -6.71
CA ILE A 172 1.55 -10.00 -7.56
C ILE A 172 1.53 -11.30 -8.37
N VAL A 173 2.67 -11.70 -8.95
CA VAL A 173 2.82 -12.95 -9.70
C VAL A 173 2.51 -14.15 -8.80
N SER A 174 2.99 -14.20 -7.56
CA SER A 174 2.68 -15.25 -6.59
C SER A 174 1.17 -15.43 -6.38
N LEU A 175 0.41 -14.33 -6.30
CA LEU A 175 -1.05 -14.40 -6.26
C LEU A 175 -1.62 -15.00 -7.55
N LEU A 176 -1.19 -14.52 -8.71
CA LEU A 176 -1.69 -15.01 -9.99
C LEU A 176 -1.37 -16.50 -10.19
N GLU A 177 -0.19 -16.97 -9.75
CA GLU A 177 0.21 -18.37 -9.78
C GLU A 177 -0.63 -19.22 -8.83
N LYS A 178 -0.81 -18.79 -7.56
CA LYS A 178 -1.60 -19.52 -6.55
C LYS A 178 -3.05 -19.66 -6.97
N GLU A 179 -3.61 -18.61 -7.57
CA GLU A 179 -4.94 -18.60 -8.15
C GLU A 179 -5.01 -19.33 -9.50
N LYS A 180 -3.88 -19.87 -10.00
CA LYS A 180 -3.71 -20.57 -11.27
C LYS A 180 -4.11 -19.74 -12.49
N MET A 181 -4.07 -18.41 -12.39
CA MET A 181 -4.37 -17.47 -13.48
C MET A 181 -3.28 -17.44 -14.55
N ILE A 182 -2.05 -17.85 -14.19
CA ILE A 182 -0.90 -17.96 -15.09
C ILE A 182 -0.20 -19.31 -14.90
N ASN A 183 0.77 -19.62 -15.75
CA ASN A 183 1.64 -20.79 -15.54
C ASN A 183 2.40 -20.58 -14.23
N VAL A 184 2.48 -21.62 -13.41
CA VAL A 184 3.38 -21.66 -12.27
C VAL A 184 4.80 -21.86 -12.81
N GLU A 185 5.72 -20.97 -12.48
CA GLU A 185 7.14 -21.25 -12.64
C GLU A 185 7.57 -22.24 -11.55
N ASP A 186 8.43 -23.21 -11.86
CA ASP A 186 9.00 -24.15 -10.89
C ASP A 186 9.93 -23.41 -9.91
N LYS A 187 9.33 -22.72 -8.95
CA LYS A 187 10.00 -22.08 -7.82
C LYS A 187 9.77 -22.93 -6.59
N LYS A 188 10.84 -23.23 -5.84
CA LYS A 188 10.72 -23.86 -4.53
C LYS A 188 9.86 -22.94 -3.64
N GLU A 189 8.71 -23.42 -3.17
CA GLU A 189 7.92 -22.74 -2.14
C GLU A 189 8.82 -22.54 -0.91
N LYS A 190 9.27 -21.30 -0.67
CA LYS A 190 9.88 -20.89 0.59
C LYS A 190 8.84 -20.07 1.33
N GLN A 191 8.22 -20.66 2.35
CA GLN A 191 7.38 -19.87 3.25
C GLN A 191 8.29 -19.02 4.12
N ASN A 192 8.31 -17.70 3.88
CA ASN A 192 9.10 -16.81 4.72
C ASN A 192 8.39 -16.61 6.08
N LYS A 193 9.18 -16.42 7.13
CA LYS A 193 8.64 -15.94 8.41
C LYS A 193 8.11 -14.52 8.19
N VAL A 194 6.83 -14.31 8.47
CA VAL A 194 6.17 -13.00 8.33
C VAL A 194 6.06 -12.34 9.69
N ASP A 195 6.65 -11.16 9.86
CA ASP A 195 6.47 -10.37 11.09
C ASP A 195 5.14 -9.61 11.05
N PHE A 196 4.32 -9.79 12.09
CA PHE A 196 3.02 -9.14 12.18
C PHE A 196 3.03 -7.97 13.17
N TYR A 197 2.48 -6.84 12.74
CA TYR A 197 2.35 -5.64 13.57
C TYR A 197 0.92 -5.11 13.54
N LYS A 198 0.46 -4.53 14.66
CA LYS A 198 -0.83 -3.83 14.76
C LYS A 198 -0.58 -2.36 15.05
N ILE A 199 -1.09 -1.46 14.19
CA ILE A 199 -1.03 -0.02 14.44
C ILE A 199 -1.87 0.32 15.68
N THR A 200 -1.24 1.01 16.63
CA THR A 200 -1.87 1.48 17.87
C THR A 200 -2.18 2.98 17.81
N GLY A 201 -1.52 3.74 16.93
CA GLY A 201 -1.80 5.15 16.70
C GLY A 201 -0.83 5.84 15.74
N VAL A 202 -0.88 7.16 15.73
CA VAL A 202 0.00 8.04 14.96
C VAL A 202 0.97 8.75 15.90
N VAL A 203 2.16 9.10 15.40
CA VAL A 203 3.11 9.97 16.10
C VAL A 203 3.17 11.28 15.34
N ARG A 204 2.53 12.32 15.91
CA ARG A 204 2.46 13.66 15.31
C ARG A 204 3.84 14.32 15.31
N LYS A 205 4.06 15.19 14.33
CA LYS A 205 5.21 16.07 14.27
C LYS A 205 4.75 17.51 14.06
N SER A 206 5.51 18.45 14.61
CA SER A 206 5.44 19.86 14.28
C SER A 206 6.48 20.17 13.18
N GLU A 207 6.36 21.34 12.54
CA GLU A 207 7.27 21.75 11.45
C GLU A 207 8.75 21.75 11.85
N LYS A 208 9.03 22.02 13.13
CA LYS A 208 10.39 22.09 13.68
C LYS A 208 10.92 20.75 14.22
N ASP A 209 10.11 19.68 14.13
CA ASP A 209 10.50 18.38 14.65
C ASP A 209 11.33 17.62 13.61
N VAL A 210 12.45 17.05 14.06
CA VAL A 210 13.36 16.28 13.21
C VAL A 210 13.59 14.90 13.82
N LEU A 211 13.27 13.85 13.08
CA LEU A 211 13.54 12.46 13.44
C LEU A 211 15.05 12.22 13.51
N LYS A 212 15.53 11.56 14.56
CA LYS A 212 16.94 11.18 14.67
C LYS A 212 17.31 10.11 13.63
N ASN A 213 18.52 10.22 13.08
CA ASN A 213 19.01 9.36 11.97
C ASN A 213 19.13 7.87 12.33
N ASN A 214 19.27 7.55 13.62
CA ASN A 214 19.38 6.17 14.12
C ASN A 214 18.02 5.45 14.23
N ILE A 215 16.91 6.16 14.09
CA ILE A 215 15.57 5.56 14.11
C ILE A 215 15.32 4.79 12.82
N LYS A 216 14.90 3.54 12.97
CA LYS A 216 14.65 2.59 11.87
C LYS A 216 13.27 2.01 11.99
N ASN A 217 12.57 1.90 10.87
CA ASN A 217 11.25 1.26 10.85
C ASN A 217 11.34 -0.19 11.33
N PHE A 218 10.33 -0.62 12.10
CA PHE A 218 10.24 -1.94 12.73
C PHE A 218 11.31 -2.29 13.76
N LYS A 219 12.12 -1.33 14.22
CA LYS A 219 13.01 -1.47 15.38
C LYS A 219 12.34 -0.86 16.61
N LEU A 220 12.24 -1.61 17.70
CA LEU A 220 11.59 -1.15 18.94
C LEU A 220 12.25 0.13 19.44
N ILE A 221 11.44 1.17 19.69
CA ILE A 221 11.80 2.37 20.46
C ILE A 221 11.25 2.16 21.86
N LYS A 222 12.11 2.23 22.88
CA LYS A 222 11.70 2.05 24.28
C LYS A 222 11.16 3.35 24.87
N LYS A 223 10.31 3.25 25.88
CA LYS A 223 9.92 4.38 26.73
C LYS A 223 11.18 5.06 27.29
N GLY A 224 11.23 6.39 27.16
CA GLY A 224 12.38 7.22 27.55
C GLY A 224 13.46 7.35 26.46
N GLU A 225 13.45 6.54 25.40
CA GLU A 225 14.40 6.67 24.30
C GLU A 225 14.12 7.92 23.46
N ILE A 226 15.17 8.67 23.14
CA ILE A 226 15.06 9.87 22.31
C ILE A 226 14.95 9.48 20.83
N PHE A 227 13.86 9.86 20.18
CA PHE A 227 13.61 9.51 18.78
C PHE A 227 13.57 10.72 17.83
N ALA A 228 13.35 11.92 18.36
CA ALA A 228 13.31 13.14 17.57
C ALA A 228 13.89 14.32 18.37
N THR A 229 14.05 15.46 17.71
CA THR A 229 14.40 16.73 18.34
C THR A 229 13.45 17.84 17.87
N ARG A 230 13.29 18.89 18.68
CA ARG A 230 12.55 20.12 18.35
C ARG A 230 13.38 21.30 18.81
N ASN A 231 13.78 22.20 17.90
CA ASN A 231 14.68 23.31 18.24
C ASN A 231 15.92 22.87 19.04
N ASN A 232 16.51 21.73 18.67
CA ASN A 232 17.61 21.07 19.39
C ASN A 232 17.29 20.50 20.78
N GLU A 233 16.05 20.60 21.26
CA GLU A 233 15.60 19.88 22.46
C GLU A 233 15.20 18.44 22.12
N GLU A 234 15.53 17.50 23.00
CA GLU A 234 15.27 16.08 22.78
C GLU A 234 13.82 15.68 23.05
N ILE A 235 13.24 14.88 22.16
CA ILE A 235 11.91 14.30 22.33
C ILE A 235 12.05 12.81 22.66
N ALA A 236 11.75 12.48 23.92
CA ALA A 236 11.70 11.12 24.42
C ALA A 236 10.37 10.43 24.10
N SER A 237 10.42 9.12 23.84
CA SER A 237 9.21 8.31 23.71
C SER A 237 8.49 8.17 25.05
N LYS A 238 7.16 8.28 25.04
CA LYS A 238 6.32 8.10 26.23
C LYS A 238 5.94 6.63 26.49
N GLU A 239 6.16 5.75 25.52
CA GLU A 239 5.79 4.33 25.56
C GLU A 239 6.70 3.49 24.66
N ASP A 240 6.64 2.17 24.80
CA ASP A 240 7.31 1.25 23.88
C ASP A 240 6.51 1.15 22.58
N PHE A 241 7.17 1.30 21.43
CA PHE A 241 6.50 1.08 20.14
C PHE A 241 7.47 0.73 19.00
N TYR A 242 6.94 0.07 17.98
CA TYR A 242 7.61 -0.12 16.70
C TYR A 242 7.21 1.01 15.74
N PRO A 243 8.15 1.83 15.23
CA PRO A 243 7.87 2.83 14.22
C PRO A 243 7.54 2.16 12.89
N VAL A 244 6.50 2.65 12.22
CA VAL A 244 6.05 2.14 10.91
C VAL A 244 5.80 3.32 9.98
N LEU A 245 6.41 3.26 8.79
CA LEU A 245 6.46 4.36 7.82
C LEU A 245 6.94 5.68 8.43
N PHE A 246 7.89 5.60 9.37
CA PHE A 246 8.56 6.76 9.95
C PHE A 246 9.52 7.41 8.97
N GLY A 247 9.38 8.73 8.79
CA GLY A 247 10.35 9.54 8.09
C GLY A 247 10.05 11.04 8.20
N ASN A 248 11.09 11.86 8.03
CA ASN A 248 10.98 13.33 8.13
C ASN A 248 10.08 13.93 7.05
N LYS A 249 10.09 13.33 5.84
CA LYS A 249 9.37 13.83 4.65
C LYS A 249 8.28 12.86 4.19
N SER A 250 7.84 11.96 5.05
CA SER A 250 6.88 10.91 4.68
C SER A 250 5.44 11.40 4.74
N TYR A 251 5.15 12.29 5.69
CA TYR A 251 3.86 12.97 5.85
C TYR A 251 4.10 14.41 6.29
N ASP A 252 3.08 15.26 6.20
CA ASP A 252 3.20 16.67 6.59
C ASP A 252 3.06 16.88 8.10
N ASP A 253 2.15 16.17 8.77
CA ASP A 253 1.78 16.40 10.18
C ASP A 253 2.12 15.24 11.14
N ILE A 254 2.68 14.15 10.61
CA ILE A 254 3.12 12.99 11.40
C ILE A 254 4.52 12.52 10.98
N PHE A 255 5.27 11.93 11.92
CA PHE A 255 6.45 11.14 11.55
C PHE A 255 6.03 9.83 10.87
N GLY A 256 4.95 9.23 11.35
CA GLY A 256 4.34 8.00 10.84
C GLY A 256 3.52 7.33 11.94
N PHE A 257 3.50 6.00 11.98
CA PHE A 257 2.65 5.23 12.87
C PHE A 257 3.44 4.52 13.98
N LYS A 258 2.78 4.35 15.13
CA LYS A 258 3.24 3.47 16.20
C LYS A 258 2.52 2.13 16.13
N ALA A 259 3.25 1.05 16.33
CA ALA A 259 2.73 -0.30 16.29
C ALA A 259 3.19 -1.16 17.47
N ALA A 260 2.41 -2.19 17.77
CA ALA A 260 2.80 -3.29 18.64
C ALA A 260 3.04 -4.55 17.79
N SER A 261 4.10 -5.29 18.10
CA SER A 261 4.33 -6.63 17.53
C SER A 261 3.36 -7.64 18.17
N LYS A 262 2.98 -8.66 17.41
CA LYS A 262 2.13 -9.77 17.88
C LYS A 262 2.79 -11.10 17.61
#